data_AF-A0A830GPY2-F1
#
_entry.id   AF-A0A830GPY2-F1
#
_cell.length_a   1.000
_cell.length_b   1.000
_cell.length_c   1.000
_cell.angle_alpha   90.00
_cell.angle_beta   90.00
_cell.angle_gamma   90.00
#
_symmetry.space_group_name_H-M   'P 1'
#
loop_
_entity.id
_entity.type
_entity.pdbx_description
1 polymer ?
#
loop_
_entity_poly.entity_id
_entity_poly.type
_entity_poly.pdbx_seq_one_letter_code
_entity_poly.pdbx_strand_id
1 'polypeptide(L)'
;MSQRRSTLDAPVDTDPTVVGRRATRAGLALAAATLPLVVGTVAGMLVDAPTLTAGVDAVLAAAGTPLVGGYGRAWLFHVGALGLLAGCWLLGAGLLLDGLFD
;
A
#
# COMPACT_ATOMS: atom_id res chain seq x y z
N MET A 1 -4.27 -35.50 -40.16
CA MET A 1 -3.92 -35.38 -38.73
C MET A 1 -3.22 -34.03 -38.54
N SER A 2 -3.94 -33.03 -38.04
CA SER A 2 -3.44 -31.65 -37.87
C SER A 2 -3.02 -31.45 -36.42
N GLN A 3 -1.74 -31.14 -36.22
CA GLN A 3 -1.07 -30.98 -34.94
C GLN A 3 -1.53 -29.66 -34.30
N ARG A 4 -2.47 -29.73 -33.34
CA ARG A 4 -2.77 -28.62 -32.42
C ARG A 4 -1.48 -28.31 -31.65
N ARG A 5 -0.79 -27.24 -32.04
CA ARG A 5 0.25 -26.64 -31.22
C ARG A 5 -0.39 -26.19 -29.91
N SER A 6 -0.02 -26.90 -28.84
CA SER A 6 -0.26 -26.53 -27.46
C SER A 6 0.32 -25.12 -27.22
N THR A 7 -0.53 -24.14 -26.98
CA THR A 7 -0.16 -22.77 -26.59
C THR A 7 -0.03 -22.62 -25.08
N LEU A 8 0.15 -23.72 -24.34
CA LEU A 8 -0.07 -23.77 -22.89
C LEU A 8 1.18 -23.80 -22.01
N ASP A 9 2.40 -23.76 -22.58
CA ASP A 9 3.64 -23.77 -21.78
C ASP A 9 4.74 -22.90 -22.42
N ALA A 10 4.45 -21.62 -22.65
CA ALA A 10 5.55 -20.67 -22.62
C ALA A 10 5.79 -20.33 -21.15
N PRO A 11 6.90 -20.75 -20.51
CA PRO A 11 7.27 -20.15 -19.24
C PRO A 11 7.33 -18.64 -19.51
N VAL A 12 6.55 -17.87 -18.76
CA VAL A 12 6.71 -16.41 -18.79
C VAL A 12 8.10 -16.19 -18.20
N ASP A 13 9.11 -16.09 -19.07
CA ASP A 13 10.45 -15.61 -18.74
C ASP A 13 10.27 -14.20 -18.21
N THR A 14 9.97 -14.12 -16.92
CA THR A 14 9.67 -12.87 -16.25
C THR A 14 11.00 -12.38 -15.72
N ASP A 15 11.67 -11.56 -16.53
CA ASP A 15 12.94 -10.96 -16.15
C ASP A 15 12.82 -10.31 -14.75
N PRO A 16 13.57 -10.80 -13.75
CA PRO A 16 13.43 -10.36 -12.37
C PRO A 16 13.76 -8.86 -12.21
N THR A 17 14.60 -8.29 -13.08
CA THR A 17 14.91 -6.85 -13.07
C THR A 17 13.71 -6.01 -13.52
N VAL A 18 12.96 -6.49 -14.51
CA VAL A 18 11.72 -5.85 -14.99
C VAL A 18 10.63 -5.93 -13.91
N VAL A 19 10.53 -7.07 -13.21
CA VAL A 19 9.62 -7.23 -12.07
C VAL A 19 10.00 -6.28 -10.95
N GLY A 20 11.28 -6.22 -10.59
CA GLY A 20 11.81 -5.32 -9.55
C GLY A 20 11.47 -3.87 -9.84
N ARG A 21 11.78 -3.38 -11.03
CA ARG A 21 11.49 -2.00 -11.45
C ARG A 21 9.99 -1.68 -11.43
N ARG A 22 9.13 -2.62 -11.84
CA ARG A 22 7.68 -2.46 -11.78
C ARG A 22 7.16 -2.43 -10.35
N ALA A 23 7.66 -3.32 -9.50
CA ALA A 23 7.31 -3.38 -8.08
C ALA A 23 7.71 -2.08 -7.36
N THR A 24 8.92 -1.56 -7.62
CA THR A 24 9.39 -0.28 -7.08
C THR A 24 8.46 0.87 -7.49
N ARG A 25 8.12 0.98 -8.78
CA ARG A 25 7.21 2.04 -9.27
C ARG A 25 5.81 1.91 -8.70
N ALA A 26 5.26 0.70 -8.65
CA ALA A 26 3.93 0.44 -8.08
C ALA A 26 3.90 0.76 -6.58
N GLY A 27 4.93 0.33 -5.83
CA GLY A 27 5.08 0.61 -4.42
C GLY A 27 5.17 2.11 -4.13
N LEU A 28 6.00 2.82 -4.91
CA LEU A 28 6.15 4.27 -4.79
C LEU A 28 4.85 5.01 -5.13
N ALA A 29 4.17 4.62 -6.22
CA ALA A 29 2.90 5.22 -6.61
C ALA A 29 1.81 4.99 -5.55
N LEU A 30 1.74 3.78 -5.00
CA LEU A 30 0.78 3.44 -3.97
C LEU A 30 1.06 4.20 -2.66
N ALA A 31 2.33 4.28 -2.25
CA ALA A 31 2.74 5.08 -1.09
C ALA A 31 2.42 6.56 -1.30
N ALA A 32 2.75 7.12 -2.46
CA ALA A 32 2.46 8.52 -2.80
C ALA A 32 0.95 8.83 -2.83
N ALA A 33 0.12 7.87 -3.27
CA ALA A 33 -1.33 8.04 -3.29
C ALA A 33 -1.97 7.93 -1.89
N THR A 34 -1.40 7.10 -1.03
CA THR A 34 -2.00 6.77 0.28
C THR A 34 -1.49 7.66 1.40
N LEU A 35 -0.27 8.20 1.28
CA LEU A 35 0.32 9.11 2.26
C LEU A 35 -0.55 10.37 2.52
N PRO A 36 -1.07 11.09 1.49
CA PRO A 36 -1.97 12.22 1.72
C PRO A 36 -3.25 11.82 2.45
N LEU A 37 -3.75 10.60 2.22
CA LEU A 37 -4.95 10.09 2.88
C LEU A 37 -4.70 9.89 4.39
N VAL A 38 -3.57 9.28 4.75
CA VAL A 38 -3.18 9.09 6.16
C VAL A 38 -2.91 10.43 6.83
N VAL A 39 -2.11 11.28 6.20
CA VAL A 39 -1.76 12.60 6.75
C VAL A 39 -3.01 13.46 6.90
N GLY A 40 -3.87 13.51 5.90
CA GLY A 40 -5.10 14.31 5.92
C GLY A 40 -6.10 13.82 6.97
N THR A 41 -6.25 12.51 7.15
CA THR A 41 -7.14 11.95 8.19
C THR A 41 -6.63 12.23 9.59
N VAL A 42 -5.33 12.03 9.85
CA VAL A 42 -4.71 12.34 11.15
C VAL A 42 -4.77 13.85 11.42
N ALA A 43 -4.40 14.68 10.45
CA ALA A 43 -4.47 16.14 10.59
C ALA A 43 -5.90 16.62 10.87
N GLY A 44 -6.89 16.07 10.16
CA GLY A 44 -8.30 16.39 10.39
C GLY A 44 -8.78 15.99 11.79
N MET A 45 -8.33 14.86 12.33
CA MET A 45 -8.63 14.47 13.72
C MET A 45 -7.98 15.42 14.74
N LEU A 46 -6.76 15.86 14.49
CA LEU A 46 -6.04 16.78 15.39
C LEU A 46 -6.64 18.20 15.38
N VAL A 47 -7.06 18.69 14.21
CA VAL A 47 -7.65 20.02 14.05
C VAL A 47 -9.05 20.11 14.66
N ASP A 48 -9.85 19.05 14.54
CA ASP A 48 -11.20 19.02 15.12
C ASP A 48 -11.20 18.82 16.65
N ALA A 49 -10.07 18.43 17.24
CA ALA A 49 -9.98 18.13 18.66
C ALA A 49 -9.81 19.42 19.49
N PRO A 50 -10.40 19.47 20.70
CA PRO A 50 -10.27 20.62 21.59
C PRO A 50 -8.84 20.80 22.15
N THR A 51 -8.05 19.72 22.19
CA THR A 51 -6.65 19.72 22.62
C THR A 51 -5.85 18.72 21.81
N LEU A 52 -4.52 18.90 21.78
CA LEU A 52 -3.62 17.96 21.12
C LEU A 52 -3.74 16.55 21.70
N THR A 53 -3.81 16.41 23.03
CA THR A 53 -3.97 15.11 23.70
C THR A 53 -5.26 14.42 23.26
N ALA A 54 -6.39 15.13 23.25
CA ALA A 54 -7.66 14.57 22.79
C ALA A 54 -7.63 14.16 21.30
N GLY A 55 -6.90 14.92 20.47
CA GLY A 55 -6.70 14.56 19.07
C GLY A 55 -5.84 13.31 18.88
N VAL A 56 -4.76 13.17 19.66
CA VAL A 56 -3.94 11.95 19.68
C VAL A 56 -4.75 10.76 20.16
N ASP A 57 -5.54 10.91 21.22
CA ASP A 57 -6.44 9.85 21.72
C ASP A 57 -7.47 9.44 20.66
N ALA A 58 -8.00 10.40 19.90
CA ALA A 58 -8.93 10.11 18.79
C ALA A 58 -8.26 9.32 17.66
N VAL A 59 -7.01 9.65 17.30
CA VAL A 59 -6.23 8.90 16.31
C VAL A 59 -5.94 7.47 16.80
N LEU A 60 -5.55 7.32 18.06
CA LEU A 60 -5.30 6.00 18.67
C LEU A 60 -6.59 5.17 18.74
N ALA A 61 -7.71 5.80 19.11
CA ALA A 61 -9.01 5.15 19.10
C ALA A 61 -9.39 4.70 17.69
N ALA A 62 -9.17 5.55 16.67
CA ALA A 62 -9.41 5.19 15.28
C ALA A 62 -8.54 4.01 14.82
N ALA A 63 -7.27 3.96 15.22
CA ALA A 63 -6.38 2.83 14.93
C ALA A 63 -6.82 1.52 15.61
N GLY A 64 -7.49 1.60 16.76
CA GLY A 64 -8.04 0.45 17.48
C GLY A 64 -9.41 -0.03 17.00
N THR A 65 -10.08 0.72 16.12
CA THR A 65 -11.42 0.32 15.63
C THR A 65 -11.36 -0.81 14.60
N PRO A 66 -12.36 -1.71 14.57
CA PRO A 66 -12.42 -2.77 13.57
C PRO A 66 -12.52 -2.23 12.14
N LEU A 67 -11.76 -2.84 11.23
CA LEU A 67 -11.78 -2.50 9.81
C LEU A 67 -13.13 -2.84 9.15
N VAL A 68 -13.70 -3.99 9.51
CA VAL A 68 -14.96 -4.50 8.95
C VAL A 68 -16.12 -3.99 9.78
N GLY A 69 -17.05 -3.28 9.15
CA GLY A 69 -18.19 -2.64 9.82
C GLY A 69 -17.91 -1.25 10.40
N GLY A 70 -16.68 -0.75 10.27
CA GLY A 70 -16.33 0.64 10.58
C GLY A 70 -16.66 1.60 9.43
N TYR A 71 -17.02 2.84 9.78
CA TYR A 71 -17.31 3.91 8.80
C TYR A 71 -16.60 5.21 9.20
N GLY A 72 -16.40 6.12 8.24
CA GLY A 72 -15.86 7.46 8.49
C GLY A 72 -14.33 7.51 8.57
N ARG A 73 -13.79 8.39 9.42
CA ARG A 73 -12.36 8.74 9.45
C ARG A 73 -11.45 7.57 9.82
N ALA A 74 -11.93 6.67 10.67
CA ALA A 74 -11.18 5.48 11.08
C ALA A 74 -11.00 4.47 9.94
N TRP A 75 -12.00 4.34 9.07
CA TRP A 75 -11.89 3.51 7.87
C TRP A 75 -10.88 4.12 6.88
N LEU A 76 -10.93 5.44 6.67
CA LEU A 76 -9.98 6.15 5.80
C LEU A 76 -8.54 6.02 6.32
N PHE A 77 -8.35 6.13 7.65
CA PHE A 77 -7.05 5.90 8.29
C PHE A 77 -6.52 4.49 7.97
N HIS A 78 -7.36 3.46 8.11
CA HIS A 78 -6.94 2.09 7.82
C HIS A 78 -6.64 1.85 6.34
N VAL A 79 -7.47 2.35 5.42
CA VAL A 79 -7.22 2.20 3.97
C VAL A 79 -5.91 2.89 3.59
N GLY A 80 -5.66 4.07 4.14
CA GLY A 80 -4.39 4.77 3.97
C GLY A 80 -3.22 3.99 4.54
N ALA A 81 -3.33 3.48 5.77
CA ALA A 81 -2.28 2.72 6.44
C ALA A 81 -1.96 1.41 5.70
N LEU A 82 -2.97 0.65 5.27
CA LEU A 82 -2.81 -0.58 4.50
C LEU A 82 -2.19 -0.30 3.13
N GLY A 83 -2.64 0.77 2.46
CA GLY A 83 -2.08 1.18 1.18
C GLY A 83 -0.62 1.61 1.32
N LEU A 84 -0.27 2.37 2.36
CA LEU A 84 1.11 2.77 2.64
C LEU A 84 1.98 1.56 2.95
N LEU A 85 1.49 0.64 3.78
CA LEU A 85 2.20 -0.58 4.14
C LEU A 85 2.44 -1.47 2.91
N ALA A 86 1.41 -1.70 2.10
CA ALA A 86 1.53 -2.44 0.84
C ALA A 86 2.49 -1.74 -0.12
N GLY A 87 2.45 -0.41 -0.19
CA GLY A 87 3.36 0.41 -0.99
C GLY A 87 4.81 0.24 -0.56
N CYS A 88 5.10 0.34 0.74
CA CYS A 88 6.42 0.09 1.31
C CYS A 88 6.89 -1.34 1.08
N TRP A 89 5.99 -2.33 1.16
CA TRP A 89 6.32 -3.72 0.92
C TRP A 89 6.73 -3.97 -0.55
N LEU A 90 5.93 -3.46 -1.49
CA LEU A 90 6.22 -3.52 -2.93
C LEU A 90 7.51 -2.79 -3.29
N LEU A 91 7.74 -1.62 -2.67
CA LEU A 91 8.95 -0.83 -2.85
C LEU A 91 10.18 -1.62 -2.37
N GLY A 92 10.12 -2.19 -1.17
CA GLY A 92 11.21 -3.00 -0.60
C GLY A 92 11.49 -4.25 -1.42
N ALA A 93 10.45 -4.97 -1.85
CA ALA A 93 10.61 -6.14 -2.74
C ALA A 93 11.23 -5.73 -4.09
N GLY A 94 10.81 -4.60 -4.65
CA GLY A 94 11.36 -4.08 -5.89
C GLY A 94 12.84 -3.73 -5.78
N LEU A 95 13.23 -3.04 -4.70
CA LEU A 95 14.63 -2.70 -4.41
C LEU A 95 15.49 -3.94 -4.13
N LEU A 96 14.93 -4.96 -3.47
CA LEU A 96 15.62 -6.22 -3.22
C LEU A 96 15.89 -6.98 -4.52
N LEU A 97 14.91 -7.04 -5.43
CA LEU A 97 15.09 -7.67 -6.73
C LEU A 97 16.06 -6.89 -7.60
N ASP A 98 16.00 -5.56 -7.59
CA ASP A 98 16.98 -4.73 -8.30
C ASP A 98 18.38 -5.06 -7.79
N GLY A 99 18.64 -4.95 -6.47
CA GLY A 99 19.97 -5.19 -5.92
C GLY A 99 20.47 -6.64 -5.93
N LEU A 100 19.60 -7.63 -6.05
CA LEU A 100 20.00 -9.05 -6.15
C LEU A 100 20.40 -9.45 -7.57
N PHE A 101 19.84 -8.79 -8.58
CA PHE A 101 19.99 -9.13 -9.99
C PHE A 101 20.69 -8.05 -10.82
N ASP A 102 21.16 -6.95 -10.19
CA ASP A 102 22.08 -5.95 -10.76
C ASP A 102 23.54 -6.47 -10.88
#